data_AF-A0A524LW13-F1
#
_entry.id   AF-A0A524LW13-F1
#
_cell.length_a   1.000
_cell.length_b   1.000
_cell.length_c   1.000
_cell.angle_alpha   90.00
_cell.angle_beta   90.00
_cell.angle_gamma   90.00
#
_symmetry.space_group_name_H-M   'P 1'
#
loop_
_entity.id
_entity.type
_entity.pdbx_description
1 polymer ?
#
loop_
_entity_poly.entity_id
_entity_poly.type
_entity_poly.pdbx_seq_one_letter_code
_entity_poly.pdbx_strand_id
1 'polypeptide(L)' 'MTFTKSFDCYEFYNRAKVGEKCTQDDWDLMKIPMKTMELKQKYGLDFKGEFIP' A
#
# COMPACT_ATOMS: atom_id res chain seq x y z
N MET A 1 16.06 -14.15 3.30
CA MET A 1 15.90 -12.96 4.14
C MET A 1 14.77 -13.22 5.11
N THR A 2 15.07 -13.48 6.38
CA THR A 2 14.04 -13.59 7.43
C THR A 2 13.87 -12.23 8.10
N PHE A 3 12.72 -11.97 8.71
CA PHE A 3 12.50 -10.73 9.46
C PHE A 3 13.41 -10.69 10.70
N THR A 4 13.87 -9.50 11.09
CA THR A 4 14.75 -9.31 12.26
C THR A 4 14.02 -9.52 13.58
N LYS A 5 12.74 -9.15 13.63
CA LYS A 5 11.81 -9.38 14.74
C LYS A 5 10.37 -9.21 14.28
N SER A 6 9.42 -9.67 15.08
CA SER A 6 8.00 -9.43 14.85
C SER A 6 7.72 -7.94 14.76
N PHE A 7 6.93 -7.54 13.77
CA PHE A 7 6.55 -6.14 13.60
C PHE A 7 5.53 -5.74 14.66
N ASP A 8 5.74 -4.60 15.31
CA ASP A 8 4.87 -4.07 16.35
C ASP A 8 4.72 -2.54 16.23
N CYS A 9 3.95 -1.94 17.14
CA CYS A 9 3.71 -0.49 17.13
C CYS A 9 4.97 0.34 17.40
N TYR A 10 5.95 -0.20 18.15
CA TYR A 10 7.23 0.48 18.40
C TYR A 10 8.06 0.53 17.12
N GLU A 11 8.09 -0.57 16.38
CA GLU A 11 8.72 -0.63 15.06
C GLU A 11 8.09 0.35 14.08
N PHE A 12 6.75 0.46 14.08
CA PHE A 12 6.07 1.44 13.23
C PHE A 12 6.47 2.87 13.60
N TYR A 13 6.47 3.23 14.88
CA TYR A 13 6.90 4.56 15.34
C TYR A 13 8.34 4.87 14.91
N ASN A 14 9.27 3.93 15.15
CA ASN A 14 10.68 4.12 14.80
C ASN A 14 10.86 4.34 13.30
N ARG A 15 10.15 3.58 12.45
CA ARG A 15 10.22 3.72 10.99
C ARG A 15 9.57 5.00 10.50
N ALA A 16 8.47 5.43 11.11
CA ALA A 16 7.79 6.67 10.73
C ALA A 16 8.68 7.92 10.90
N LYS A 17 9.65 7.89 11.84
CA LYS A 17 10.59 9.01 12.07
C LYS A 17 11.69 9.14 11.02
N VAL A 18 12.01 8.06 10.31
CA VAL A 18 13.14 8.00 9.36
C VAL A 18 12.73 7.55 7.96
N GLY A 19 11.42 7.37 7.73
CA GLY A 19 10.86 6.95 6.46
C GLY A 19 10.99 8.00 5.35
N GLU A 20 10.60 7.60 4.14
CA GLU A 20 10.57 8.49 2.98
C GLU A 20 9.68 9.70 3.27
N LYS A 21 10.24 10.91 3.10
CA LYS A 21 9.42 12.13 3.11
C LYS A 21 8.53 12.11 1.87
N CYS A 22 7.23 12.16 2.09
CA CYS A 22 6.20 12.20 1.07
C CYS A 22 5.17 13.23 1.51
N THR A 23 4.70 14.09 0.59
CA THR A 23 3.53 14.91 0.91
C THR A 23 2.29 14.02 0.92
N GLN A 24 1.22 14.51 1.57
CA GLN A 24 -0.03 13.78 1.56
C GLN A 24 -0.64 13.72 0.15
N ASP A 25 -0.54 14.80 -0.63
CA ASP A 25 -1.04 14.82 -2.02
C ASP A 25 -0.28 13.82 -2.91
N ASP A 26 1.05 13.70 -2.75
CA ASP A 26 1.83 12.69 -3.48
C ASP A 26 1.39 11.25 -3.12
N TRP A 27 0.95 11.03 -1.88
CA TRP A 27 0.46 9.73 -1.45
C TRP A 27 -0.96 9.46 -1.97
N ASP A 28 -1.87 10.39 -1.70
CA ASP A 28 -3.31 10.27 -1.93
C ASP A 28 -3.67 10.38 -3.41
N LEU A 29 -2.99 11.26 -4.14
CA LEU A 29 -3.30 11.56 -5.55
C LEU A 29 -2.37 10.83 -6.53
N MET A 30 -1.29 10.20 -6.06
CA MET A 30 -0.37 9.45 -6.93
C MET A 30 -0.11 8.03 -6.45
N LYS A 31 0.60 7.83 -5.33
CA LYS A 31 1.11 6.49 -4.95
C LYS A 31 -0.03 5.46 -4.81
N ILE A 32 -1.10 5.80 -4.12
CA ILE A 32 -2.26 4.91 -3.93
C ILE A 32 -3.06 4.70 -5.23
N PRO A 33 -3.53 5.74 -5.94
CA PRO A 33 -4.34 5.54 -7.14
C PRO A 33 -3.55 4.85 -8.26
N MET A 34 -2.26 5.15 -8.44
CA MET A 34 -1.42 4.49 -9.44
C MET A 34 -1.25 2.99 -9.15
N LYS A 35 -0.91 2.63 -7.91
CA LYS A 35 -0.69 1.20 -7.57
C LYS A 35 -1.98 0.39 -7.63
N THR A 36 -3.10 0.97 -7.20
CA THR A 36 -4.41 0.30 -7.27
C THR A 36 -4.82 0.04 -8.72
N MET A 37 -4.65 1.03 -9.60
CA MET A 37 -4.92 0.89 -11.03
C MET A 37 -4.01 -0.17 -11.68
N GLU A 38 -2.71 -0.14 -11.36
CA GLU A 38 -1.73 -1.11 -11.85
C GLU A 38 -2.12 -2.53 -11.45
N LEU A 39 -2.46 -2.77 -10.18
CA LEU A 39 -2.82 -4.10 -9.68
C LEU A 39 -4.13 -4.60 -10.27
N LYS A 40 -5.15 -3.73 -10.40
CA LYS A 40 -6.42 -4.09 -11.05
C LYS A 40 -6.18 -4.61 -12.46
N GLN A 41 -5.39 -3.90 -13.25
CA GLN A 41 -5.07 -4.30 -14.62
C GLN A 41 -4.17 -5.54 -14.66
N LYS A 42 -3.12 -5.57 -13.83
CA LYS A 42 -2.14 -6.67 -13.79
C LYS A 42 -2.77 -8.01 -13.45
N TYR A 43 -3.71 -8.02 -12.51
CA TYR A 43 -4.42 -9.23 -12.09
C TYR A 43 -5.73 -9.45 -12.84
N GLY A 44 -6.10 -8.55 -13.75
CA GLY A 44 -7.36 -8.64 -14.51
C GLY A 44 -8.59 -8.70 -13.61
N LEU A 45 -8.59 -7.94 -12.51
CA LEU A 45 -9.68 -7.98 -11.54
C LEU A 45 -10.94 -7.38 -12.17
N ASP A 46 -11.87 -8.27 -12.47
CA ASP A 46 -13.19 -7.97 -13.00
C ASP A 46 -14.22 -8.77 -12.20
N PHE A 47 -15.10 -8.05 -11.49
CA PHE A 47 -16.17 -8.63 -10.69
C PHE A 47 -17.40 -9.00 -11.52
N LYS A 48 -17.41 -8.72 -12.83
CA LYS A 48 -18.40 -9.23 -13.80
C LYS A 48 -19.88 -9.02 -13.40
N GLY A 49 -20.16 -7.99 -12.61
CA GLY A 49 -21.51 -7.66 -12.14
C GLY A 49 -22.01 -8.50 -10.96
N GLU A 50 -21.15 -9.34 -10.36
CA GLU A 50 -21.47 -10.07 -9.14
C GLU A 50 -21.46 -9.11 -7.93
N PHE A 51 -22.52 -9.19 -7.12
CA PHE A 51 -22.60 -8.46 -5.85
C PHE A 51 -21.76 -9.12 -4.74
N ILE A 52 -21.60 -10.45 -4.82
CA ILE A 52 -20.79 -11.26 -3.92
C ILE A 52 -19.89 -12.12 -4.82
N PRO A 53 -18.56 -11.92 -4.81
CA PRO A 53 -17.60 -12.66 -5.64
C PRO A 53 -17.32 -14.07 -5.11
#